data_AF-A0A5C8P6A0-F1
#
_entry.id   AF-A0A5C8P6A0-F1
#
_cell.length_a   1.000
_cell.length_b   1.000
_cell.length_c   1.000
_cell.angle_alpha   90.00
_cell.angle_beta   90.00
_cell.angle_gamma   90.00
#
_symmetry.space_group_name_H-M   'P 1'
#
loop_
_entity.id
_entity.type
_entity.pdbx_description
1 polymer ?
#
loop_
_entity_poly.entity_id
_entity_poly.type
_entity_poly.pdbx_seq_one_letter_code
_entity_poly.pdbx_strand_id
1 'polypeptide(L)'
;MPDATVTADVAATDIFIERDVPVPMRDGVHLATDIYRPAVDGRPVEGPFPVILERTPYGKAMTSRSERTARDATPRSRRDVAAVFVREGYVVIYQDTRGRYGSEGRFVKYLSDGADGYDTVAWITSQPWCNGKIGTMGLSYAAHTQSALACLNPPGLAAMFLDSGGFSNAYQSGIRQGGAFELKQATWAFNNALVSPEIAASSLKRKAMGAVDLRSWFRHMPWSRGHSPLALAPSYEDYLFKQWEQGSFGDYWKQVGIYAEGAYDTYADVPAVHMSSWYDPYPRTAVENYLGLKVRKTSPVRLILGPWTHGDRSLSWAGDVDFGPAATLDGQLAEDFLALRRRWFDHWLRGIDNGVGDEPAVHLFVMGGGSGRRNAEGRLDHGGAWRAAGDWPLPGTCFTSYYLGPDGTLAPTPPTASDLACRFDYDPRQPVPTIGGAISSGEPLMVGGAFDQVEGPRFFGSREPYRALAERPDVLVFQTPPLAEDVDVIGPITVTLWIASDCPDTDFTAKLIDVHPPGTDYPDGFAMNLTDGILRVRYRDSWEHPSLMTPGDVQRITITAFPTANRFQRGHRIRLDIASSNFPRFDLNPNTGEPEGAWRDTRVARNTVFLDRERPSHVVLPIVPIAS
;
A
#
# COMPACT_ATOMS: atom_id res chain seq x y z
N MET A 1 -37.24 15.44 11.37
CA MET A 1 -36.23 16.49 11.24
C MET A 1 -36.00 17.08 12.63
N PRO A 2 -35.09 16.53 13.45
CA PRO A 2 -34.53 17.32 14.54
C PRO A 2 -33.50 18.27 13.93
N ASP A 3 -33.54 19.54 14.31
CA ASP A 3 -32.52 20.53 13.95
C ASP A 3 -31.13 19.97 14.31
N ALA A 4 -30.26 19.81 13.31
CA ALA A 4 -28.85 19.59 13.53
C ALA A 4 -28.29 20.87 14.15
N THR A 5 -28.21 20.91 15.48
CA THR A 5 -27.60 22.00 16.22
C THR A 5 -26.12 22.04 15.86
N VAL A 6 -25.74 22.97 14.98
CA VAL A 6 -24.35 23.39 14.79
C VAL A 6 -23.84 23.84 16.16
N THR A 7 -23.00 23.03 16.79
CA THR A 7 -22.40 23.38 18.08
C THR A 7 -21.09 24.12 17.80
N ALA A 8 -21.11 25.44 17.98
CA ALA A 8 -19.90 26.23 18.02
C ALA A 8 -19.17 25.95 19.34
N ASP A 9 -17.93 25.53 19.27
CA ASP A 9 -17.07 25.31 20.45
C ASP A 9 -15.80 26.14 20.30
N VAL A 10 -15.51 26.95 21.31
CA VAL A 10 -14.31 27.77 21.36
C VAL A 10 -13.20 26.88 21.91
N ALA A 11 -12.44 26.28 21.00
CA ALA A 11 -11.35 25.39 21.36
C ALA A 11 -10.19 26.10 22.07
N ALA A 12 -9.99 27.36 21.70
CA ALA A 12 -9.08 28.37 22.22
C ALA A 12 -9.55 29.71 21.63
N THR A 13 -9.22 30.86 22.24
CA THR A 13 -9.73 32.17 21.78
C THR A 13 -9.32 32.53 20.36
N ASP A 14 -8.32 31.83 19.81
CA ASP A 14 -7.75 32.00 18.47
C ASP A 14 -8.32 31.03 17.41
N ILE A 15 -9.20 30.09 17.77
CA ILE A 15 -9.77 29.08 16.84
C ILE A 15 -11.29 28.95 17.04
N PHE A 16 -12.02 29.13 15.94
CA PHE A 16 -13.46 28.89 15.88
C PHE A 16 -13.73 27.54 15.20
N ILE A 17 -14.58 26.70 15.81
CA ILE A 17 -14.93 25.38 15.28
C ILE A 17 -16.43 25.32 15.00
N GLU A 18 -16.79 25.02 13.75
CA GLU A 18 -18.15 24.66 13.33
C GLU A 18 -18.21 23.14 13.18
N ARG A 19 -19.01 22.47 14.01
CA ARG A 19 -19.11 21.00 14.00
C ARG A 19 -20.34 20.52 13.26
N ASP A 20 -20.17 19.35 12.63
CA ASP A 20 -21.25 18.60 11.96
C ASP A 20 -22.02 19.45 10.95
N VAL A 21 -21.32 20.34 10.24
CA VAL A 21 -21.88 21.13 9.14
C VAL A 21 -22.35 20.16 8.04
N PRO A 22 -23.64 20.17 7.66
CA PRO A 22 -24.16 19.26 6.66
C PRO A 22 -23.85 19.80 5.26
N VAL A 23 -22.86 19.23 4.58
CA VAL A 23 -22.49 19.63 3.21
C VAL A 23 -23.32 18.83 2.21
N PRO A 24 -24.19 19.46 1.40
CA PRO A 24 -25.08 18.76 0.47
C PRO A 24 -24.30 18.28 -0.76
N MET A 25 -24.46 17.00 -1.08
CA MET A 25 -23.99 16.40 -2.34
C MET A 25 -25.04 16.60 -3.45
N ARG A 26 -24.66 16.36 -4.71
CA ARG A 26 -25.54 16.50 -5.88
C ARG A 26 -26.84 15.69 -5.83
N ASP A 27 -26.86 14.61 -5.04
CA ASP A 27 -28.00 13.71 -4.87
C ASP A 27 -28.81 14.00 -3.59
N GLY A 28 -28.51 15.09 -2.87
CA GLY A 28 -29.21 15.52 -1.68
C GLY A 28 -28.75 14.86 -0.37
N VAL A 29 -27.78 13.95 -0.42
CA VAL A 29 -27.15 13.38 0.78
C VAL A 29 -26.23 14.42 1.43
N HIS A 30 -26.26 14.52 2.76
CA HIS A 30 -25.38 15.42 3.51
C HIS A 30 -24.19 14.69 4.10
N LEU A 31 -22.99 15.24 3.87
CA LEU A 31 -21.76 14.77 4.50
C LEU A 31 -21.41 15.64 5.71
N ALA A 32 -21.25 15.01 6.87
CA ALA A 32 -20.91 15.69 8.11
C ALA A 32 -19.46 16.20 8.06
N THR A 33 -19.31 17.48 8.35
CA THR A 33 -18.07 18.22 8.12
C THR A 33 -17.74 19.10 9.33
N ASP A 34 -16.52 18.97 9.86
CA ASP A 34 -15.99 19.86 10.89
C ASP A 34 -15.07 20.91 10.25
N ILE A 35 -15.28 22.19 10.55
CA ILE A 35 -14.57 23.34 9.97
C ILE A 35 -13.86 24.10 11.09
N TYR A 36 -12.55 24.25 10.95
CA TYR A 36 -11.68 24.96 11.90
C TYR A 36 -11.19 26.24 11.24
N ARG A 37 -11.48 27.40 11.85
CA ARG A 37 -11.25 28.72 11.27
C ARG A 37 -10.44 29.62 12.20
N PRO A 38 -9.61 30.54 11.66
CA PRO A 38 -8.94 31.54 12.47
C PRO A 38 -9.96 32.38 13.23
N ALA A 39 -9.69 32.69 14.50
CA ALA A 39 -10.57 33.48 15.34
C ALA A 39 -9.81 34.54 16.14
N VAL A 40 -10.52 35.59 16.54
CA VAL A 40 -10.08 36.57 17.54
C VAL A 40 -11.20 36.68 18.56
N ASP A 41 -10.88 36.54 19.85
CA ASP A 41 -11.85 36.53 20.95
C ASP A 41 -13.01 35.52 20.73
N GLY A 42 -12.68 34.36 20.17
CA GLY A 42 -13.63 33.28 19.88
C GLY A 42 -14.58 33.56 18.70
N ARG A 43 -14.39 34.66 17.95
CA ARG A 43 -15.16 35.00 16.75
C ARG A 43 -14.34 34.72 15.50
N PRO A 44 -14.91 34.08 14.46
CA PRO A 44 -14.17 33.79 13.24
C PRO A 44 -13.73 35.09 12.58
N VAL A 45 -12.47 35.14 12.15
CA VAL A 45 -11.92 36.26 11.39
C VAL A 45 -12.59 36.31 10.01
N GLU A 46 -12.98 37.51 9.59
CA GLU A 46 -13.50 37.75 8.24
C GLU A 46 -12.35 37.77 7.23
N GLY A 47 -12.60 37.19 6.05
CA GLY A 47 -11.65 37.22 4.96
C GLY A 47 -11.49 35.85 4.30
N PRO A 48 -11.06 35.82 3.03
CA PRO A 48 -10.84 34.57 2.32
C PRO A 48 -9.48 33.96 2.70
N PHE A 49 -9.49 32.70 3.13
CA PHE A 49 -8.32 31.92 3.51
C PHE A 49 -8.11 30.73 2.55
N PRO A 50 -6.87 30.25 2.38
CA PRO A 50 -6.65 28.93 1.79
C PRO A 50 -7.20 27.84 2.69
N VAL A 51 -7.66 26.75 2.07
CA VAL A 51 -8.32 25.64 2.78
C VAL A 51 -7.47 24.39 2.70
N ILE A 52 -7.41 23.61 3.77
CA ILE A 52 -6.86 22.25 3.76
C ILE A 52 -7.98 21.27 4.08
N LEU A 53 -8.21 20.32 3.17
CA LEU A 53 -9.27 19.31 3.27
C LEU A 53 -8.70 17.91 3.48
N GLU A 54 -9.25 17.18 4.44
CA GLU A 54 -9.11 15.72 4.57
C GLU A 54 -10.50 15.06 4.61
N ARG A 55 -10.76 14.17 3.65
CA ARG A 55 -11.98 13.33 3.61
C ARG A 55 -11.63 11.92 4.07
N THR A 56 -12.31 11.40 5.08
CA THR A 56 -11.90 10.19 5.79
C THR A 56 -13.07 9.25 6.13
N PRO A 57 -12.92 7.92 5.99
CA PRO A 57 -13.90 6.94 6.46
C PRO A 57 -13.60 6.46 7.89
N TYR A 58 -12.72 7.15 8.61
CA TYR A 58 -12.19 6.77 9.93
C TYR A 58 -12.64 7.70 11.08
N GLY A 59 -13.60 8.59 10.81
CA GLY A 59 -14.18 9.50 11.79
C GLY A 59 -13.43 10.82 11.81
N LYS A 60 -14.07 11.90 11.38
CA LYS A 60 -13.51 13.26 11.30
C LYS A 60 -13.00 13.81 12.64
N ALA A 61 -13.53 13.32 13.75
CA ALA A 61 -13.10 13.69 15.11
C ALA A 61 -12.08 12.71 15.74
N MET A 62 -11.81 11.56 15.10
CA MET A 62 -10.94 10.55 15.67
C MET A 62 -9.46 10.88 15.46
N THR A 63 -8.61 10.44 16.37
CA THR A 63 -7.15 10.57 16.25
C THR A 63 -6.60 9.55 15.26
N SER A 64 -5.79 10.00 14.30
CA SER A 64 -5.04 9.11 13.42
C SER A 64 -3.79 8.62 14.14
N ARG A 65 -3.54 7.31 14.16
CA ARG A 65 -2.34 6.72 14.79
C ARG A 65 -1.01 7.20 14.19
N SER A 66 -1.07 7.73 12.96
CA SER A 66 0.10 8.13 12.18
C SER A 66 0.48 9.61 12.36
N GLU A 67 -0.33 10.39 13.08
CA GLU A 67 -0.03 11.80 13.41
C GLU A 67 0.89 11.91 14.63
N ARG A 68 1.99 11.16 14.63
CA ARG A 68 3.01 11.14 15.69
C ARG A 68 4.36 11.59 15.14
N THR A 69 5.34 11.75 16.03
CA THR A 69 6.72 12.12 15.65
C THR A 69 7.71 11.10 16.18
N ALA A 70 8.95 11.14 15.69
CA ALA A 70 10.00 10.28 16.23
C ALA A 70 10.33 10.60 17.71
N ARG A 71 10.05 11.84 18.15
CA ARG A 71 10.30 12.31 19.52
C ARG A 71 9.13 12.05 20.48
N ASP A 72 7.92 11.98 19.96
CA ASP A 72 6.70 11.72 20.71
C ASP A 72 5.81 10.74 19.96
N ALA A 73 5.70 9.53 20.50
CA ALA A 73 4.90 8.46 19.95
C ALA A 73 3.38 8.66 20.15
N THR A 74 2.98 9.64 20.98
CA THR A 74 1.58 10.00 21.21
C THR A 74 1.04 10.70 19.98
N PRO A 75 0.02 10.15 19.31
CA PRO A 75 -0.52 10.79 18.12
C PRO A 75 -1.32 12.05 18.46
N ARG A 76 -1.09 13.13 17.70
CA ARG A 76 -1.85 14.37 17.75
C ARG A 76 -3.27 14.12 17.27
N SER A 77 -4.26 14.71 17.93
CA SER A 77 -5.64 14.67 17.44
C SER A 77 -5.77 15.48 16.15
N ARG A 78 -6.82 15.22 15.36
CA ARG A 78 -7.14 16.04 14.18
C ARG A 78 -7.36 17.51 14.54
N ARG A 79 -7.91 17.79 15.74
CA ARG A 79 -8.05 19.14 16.29
C ARG A 79 -6.68 19.80 16.53
N ASP A 80 -5.71 19.08 17.06
CA ASP A 80 -4.36 19.62 17.29
C ASP A 80 -3.63 19.89 15.98
N VAL A 81 -3.77 18.99 15.01
CA VAL A 81 -3.25 19.19 13.65
C VAL A 81 -3.90 20.41 13.00
N ALA A 82 -5.23 20.54 13.05
CA ALA A 82 -5.94 21.71 12.53
C ALA A 82 -5.47 23.00 13.21
N ALA A 83 -5.29 22.99 14.53
CA ALA A 83 -4.87 24.17 15.27
C ALA A 83 -3.52 24.73 14.79
N VAL A 84 -2.57 23.86 14.40
CA VAL A 84 -1.29 24.29 13.83
C VAL A 84 -1.49 25.05 12.53
N PHE A 85 -2.29 24.52 11.59
CA PHE A 85 -2.55 25.20 10.33
C PHE A 85 -3.43 26.45 10.51
N VAL A 86 -4.45 26.41 11.36
CA VAL A 86 -5.34 27.56 11.57
C VAL A 86 -4.58 28.78 12.08
N ARG A 87 -3.62 28.58 12.99
CA ARG A 87 -2.74 29.65 13.50
C ARG A 87 -1.85 30.26 12.43
N GLU A 88 -1.59 29.53 11.36
CA GLU A 88 -0.84 29.99 10.19
C GLU A 88 -1.74 30.65 9.12
N GLY A 89 -3.04 30.81 9.40
CA GLY A 89 -3.98 31.47 8.50
C GLY A 89 -4.61 30.55 7.45
N TYR A 90 -4.85 29.28 7.81
CA TYR A 90 -5.65 28.35 7.00
C TYR A 90 -7.04 28.14 7.60
N VAL A 91 -7.99 27.73 6.76
CA VAL A 91 -9.16 26.96 7.21
C VAL A 91 -8.87 25.49 7.04
N VAL A 92 -9.16 24.66 8.05
CA VAL A 92 -8.97 23.20 7.98
C VAL A 92 -10.31 22.50 8.08
N ILE A 93 -10.51 21.50 7.23
CA ILE A 93 -11.77 20.77 7.11
C ILE A 93 -11.50 19.27 7.22
N TYR A 94 -12.23 18.63 8.13
CA TYR A 94 -12.32 17.17 8.20
C TYR A 94 -13.75 16.74 7.89
N GLN A 95 -13.92 15.86 6.90
CA GLN A 95 -15.23 15.38 6.48
C GLN A 95 -15.30 13.86 6.57
N ASP A 96 -16.40 13.35 7.12
CA ASP A 96 -16.72 11.92 7.06
C ASP A 96 -17.21 11.54 5.65
N THR A 97 -16.62 10.50 5.05
CA THR A 97 -17.11 9.99 3.76
C THR A 97 -18.53 9.44 3.87
N ARG A 98 -19.26 9.40 2.75
CA ARG A 98 -20.65 8.90 2.67
C ARG A 98 -20.88 7.58 3.42
N GLY A 99 -21.96 7.54 4.21
CA GLY A 99 -22.37 6.38 5.01
C GLY A 99 -21.43 6.03 6.17
N ARG A 100 -20.55 6.94 6.59
CA ARG A 100 -19.65 6.76 7.72
C ARG A 100 -19.92 7.83 8.78
N TYR A 101 -19.92 7.40 10.04
CA TYR A 101 -20.07 8.27 11.21
C TYR A 101 -21.25 9.24 11.08
N GLY A 102 -21.00 10.56 11.04
CA GLY A 102 -22.05 11.57 10.94
C GLY A 102 -22.65 11.74 9.54
N SER A 103 -22.02 11.19 8.51
CA SER A 103 -22.47 11.36 7.12
C SER A 103 -23.60 10.41 6.74
N GLU A 104 -24.58 10.95 6.01
CA GLU A 104 -25.71 10.21 5.47
C GLU A 104 -25.29 9.28 4.31
N GLY A 105 -26.26 8.50 3.79
CA GLY A 105 -26.08 7.64 2.62
C GLY A 105 -25.54 6.24 2.93
N ARG A 106 -25.28 5.46 1.87
CA ARG A 106 -24.74 4.10 1.96
C ARG A 106 -23.24 4.10 1.71
N PHE A 107 -22.47 3.48 2.60
CA PHE A 107 -21.04 3.27 2.39
C PHE A 107 -20.79 2.21 1.32
N VAL A 108 -20.05 2.58 0.28
CA VAL A 108 -19.51 1.67 -0.72
C VAL A 108 -18.04 2.01 -0.86
N LYS A 109 -17.17 1.06 -0.53
CA LYS A 109 -15.72 1.27 -0.46
C LYS A 109 -15.20 1.81 -1.80
N TYR A 110 -14.64 3.02 -1.75
CA TYR A 110 -13.97 3.81 -2.80
C TYR A 110 -14.83 4.48 -3.87
N LEU A 111 -16.04 3.98 -4.14
CA LEU A 111 -16.75 4.30 -5.39
C LEU A 111 -17.53 5.61 -5.36
N SER A 112 -17.88 6.13 -4.17
CA SER A 112 -18.56 7.43 -4.05
C SER A 112 -17.59 8.61 -3.94
N ASP A 113 -16.31 8.32 -3.67
CA ASP A 113 -15.38 9.32 -3.17
C ASP A 113 -14.97 10.38 -4.21
N GLY A 114 -15.02 10.06 -5.50
CA GLY A 114 -14.73 11.03 -6.57
C GLY A 114 -15.79 12.12 -6.66
N ALA A 115 -17.04 11.73 -6.92
CA ALA A 115 -18.15 12.68 -7.10
C ALA A 115 -18.42 13.48 -5.81
N ASP A 116 -18.44 12.81 -4.65
CA ASP A 116 -18.65 13.49 -3.36
C ASP A 116 -17.49 14.45 -3.02
N GLY A 117 -16.26 14.09 -3.41
CA GLY A 117 -15.10 14.95 -3.24
C GLY A 117 -15.16 16.18 -4.13
N TYR A 118 -15.63 16.03 -5.37
CA TYR A 118 -15.89 17.15 -6.27
C TYR A 118 -16.92 18.12 -5.69
N ASP A 119 -18.07 17.60 -5.23
CA ASP A 119 -19.16 18.42 -4.68
C ASP A 119 -18.71 19.16 -3.41
N THR A 120 -17.92 18.48 -2.57
CA THR A 120 -17.32 19.09 -1.38
C THR A 120 -16.39 20.24 -1.74
N VAL A 121 -15.49 20.06 -2.70
CA VAL A 121 -14.53 21.09 -3.13
C VAL A 121 -15.26 22.28 -3.77
N ALA A 122 -16.30 22.02 -4.58
CA ALA A 122 -17.14 23.06 -5.16
C ALA A 122 -17.89 23.86 -4.07
N TRP A 123 -18.45 23.17 -3.07
CA TRP A 123 -19.11 23.81 -1.92
C TRP A 123 -18.14 24.66 -1.10
N ILE A 124 -16.92 24.18 -0.83
CA ILE A 124 -15.90 24.95 -0.12
C ILE A 124 -15.57 26.24 -0.88
N THR A 125 -15.40 26.14 -2.20
CA THR A 125 -15.04 27.28 -3.05
C THR A 125 -16.12 28.36 -3.09
N SER A 126 -17.39 28.01 -2.85
CA SER A 126 -18.48 28.99 -2.77
C SER A 126 -18.57 29.72 -1.43
N GLN A 127 -17.78 29.34 -0.43
CA GLN A 127 -17.86 29.95 0.90
C GLN A 127 -17.14 31.30 0.93
N PRO A 128 -17.68 32.33 1.61
CA PRO A 128 -17.10 33.68 1.63
C PRO A 128 -15.74 33.74 2.33
N TRP A 129 -15.41 32.73 3.14
CA TRP A 129 -14.14 32.59 3.84
C TRP A 129 -13.09 31.78 3.05
N CYS A 130 -13.40 31.29 1.84
CA CYS A 130 -12.43 30.59 0.99
C CYS A 130 -11.82 31.55 -0.05
N ASN A 131 -10.50 31.51 -0.23
CA ASN A 131 -9.81 32.29 -1.28
C ASN A 131 -9.75 31.59 -2.64
N GLY A 132 -10.49 30.50 -2.80
CA GLY A 132 -10.50 29.67 -4.01
C GLY A 132 -9.32 28.71 -4.15
N LYS A 133 -8.41 28.61 -3.17
CA LYS A 133 -7.31 27.64 -3.16
C LYS A 133 -7.51 26.59 -2.07
N ILE A 134 -7.59 25.33 -2.48
CA ILE A 134 -7.82 24.18 -1.61
C ILE A 134 -6.66 23.20 -1.77
N GLY A 135 -5.96 22.94 -0.68
CA GLY A 135 -5.05 21.82 -0.54
C GLY A 135 -5.77 20.60 -0.01
N THR A 136 -5.33 19.41 -0.41
CA THR A 136 -5.81 18.16 0.21
C THR A 136 -4.69 17.37 0.85
N MET A 137 -5.01 16.67 1.94
CA MET A 137 -4.09 15.75 2.61
C MET A 137 -4.81 14.53 3.16
N GLY A 138 -4.05 13.51 3.53
CA GLY A 138 -4.58 12.33 4.21
C GLY A 138 -3.79 11.06 3.94
N LEU A 139 -3.91 10.11 4.86
CA LEU A 139 -3.30 8.78 4.84
C LEU A 139 -4.26 7.72 4.29
N SER A 140 -3.77 6.75 3.53
CA SER A 140 -4.49 5.53 3.17
C SER A 140 -5.76 5.81 2.37
N TYR A 141 -6.93 5.47 2.90
CA TYR A 141 -8.19 5.82 2.30
C TYR A 141 -8.35 7.33 2.11
N ALA A 142 -7.88 8.15 3.04
CA ALA A 142 -7.91 9.60 2.85
C ALA A 142 -6.95 10.07 1.73
N ALA A 143 -5.94 9.29 1.33
CA ALA A 143 -5.20 9.52 0.09
C ALA A 143 -5.96 9.02 -1.15
N HIS A 144 -6.71 7.91 -1.04
CA HIS A 144 -7.59 7.44 -2.12
C HIS A 144 -8.68 8.47 -2.45
N THR A 145 -9.28 9.13 -1.45
CA THR A 145 -10.28 10.19 -1.69
C THR A 145 -9.70 11.40 -2.42
N GLN A 146 -8.45 11.77 -2.13
CA GLN A 146 -7.71 12.82 -2.84
C GLN A 146 -7.54 12.48 -4.32
N SER A 147 -7.07 11.27 -4.62
CA SER A 147 -6.89 10.86 -6.02
C SER A 147 -8.23 10.74 -6.75
N ALA A 148 -9.26 10.22 -6.08
CA ALA A 148 -10.60 10.06 -6.64
C ALA A 148 -11.21 11.41 -7.07
N LEU A 149 -11.15 12.43 -6.21
CA LEU A 149 -11.66 13.75 -6.57
C LEU A 149 -10.79 14.41 -7.63
N ALA A 150 -9.46 14.25 -7.58
CA ALA A 150 -8.56 14.87 -8.55
C ALA A 150 -8.77 14.34 -9.98
N CYS A 151 -9.19 13.08 -10.14
CA CYS A 151 -9.59 12.52 -11.45
C CYS A 151 -10.72 13.31 -12.14
N LEU A 152 -11.52 14.05 -11.37
CA LEU A 152 -12.64 14.87 -11.85
C LEU A 152 -12.29 16.37 -11.96
N ASN A 153 -11.04 16.75 -11.67
CA ASN A 153 -10.52 18.13 -11.72
C ASN A 153 -11.48 19.18 -11.11
N PRO A 154 -11.76 19.11 -9.79
CA PRO A 154 -12.72 20.01 -9.17
C PRO A 154 -12.19 21.46 -9.08
N PRO A 155 -13.09 22.45 -9.13
CA PRO A 155 -12.69 23.86 -9.12
C PRO A 155 -12.05 24.25 -7.79
N GLY A 156 -10.89 24.89 -7.84
CA GLY A 156 -10.21 25.42 -6.64
C GLY A 156 -9.23 24.45 -5.97
N LEU A 157 -9.14 23.18 -6.41
CA LEU A 157 -8.03 22.32 -6.01
C LEU A 157 -6.71 22.94 -6.48
N ALA A 158 -5.75 23.07 -5.57
CA ALA A 158 -4.52 23.83 -5.81
C ALA A 158 -3.23 23.14 -5.32
N ALA A 159 -3.31 22.14 -4.43
CA ALA A 159 -2.17 21.33 -4.02
C ALA A 159 -2.63 20.01 -3.37
N MET A 160 -1.82 18.95 -3.46
CA MET A 160 -2.14 17.65 -2.85
C MET A 160 -0.95 17.07 -2.09
N PHE A 161 -1.22 16.37 -1.00
CA PHE A 161 -0.23 15.59 -0.25
C PHE A 161 -0.82 14.21 0.10
N LEU A 162 -0.45 13.21 -0.70
CA LEU A 162 -0.98 11.85 -0.61
C LEU A 162 0.00 10.96 0.17
N ASP A 163 -0.46 10.37 1.26
CA ASP A 163 0.34 9.51 2.15
C ASP A 163 -0.17 8.06 2.08
N SER A 164 0.68 7.15 1.60
CA SER A 164 0.41 5.70 1.43
C SER A 164 -0.98 5.41 0.84
N GLY A 165 -1.26 5.92 -0.37
CA GLY A 165 -2.52 5.67 -1.06
C GLY A 165 -2.68 6.44 -2.37
N GLY A 166 -3.92 6.76 -2.74
CA GLY A 166 -4.27 7.38 -4.02
C GLY A 166 -4.16 6.42 -5.21
N PHE A 167 -5.10 5.49 -5.39
CA PHE A 167 -4.94 4.39 -6.36
C PHE A 167 -4.60 4.90 -7.77
N SER A 168 -3.52 4.40 -8.36
CA SER A 168 -3.30 4.43 -9.82
C SER A 168 -4.26 3.42 -10.46
N ASN A 169 -4.16 2.16 -10.04
CA ASN A 169 -4.96 1.05 -10.50
C ASN A 169 -5.09 -0.01 -9.38
N ALA A 170 -6.24 -0.07 -8.73
CA ALA A 170 -6.49 -0.95 -7.59
C ALA A 170 -6.49 -2.45 -7.96
N TYR A 171 -6.63 -2.78 -9.25
CA TYR A 171 -6.51 -4.14 -9.77
C TYR A 171 -5.05 -4.63 -9.79
N GLN A 172 -4.10 -3.70 -9.90
CA GLN A 172 -2.67 -3.99 -9.97
C GLN A 172 -1.94 -3.84 -8.63
N SER A 173 -2.50 -3.04 -7.72
CA SER A 173 -1.94 -2.77 -6.39
C SER A 173 -3.05 -2.44 -5.39
N GLY A 174 -3.07 -3.14 -4.25
CA GLY A 174 -3.78 -2.76 -3.05
C GLY A 174 -5.16 -3.39 -2.84
N ILE A 175 -5.92 -3.72 -3.90
CA ILE A 175 -7.09 -4.63 -3.80
C ILE A 175 -6.75 -5.99 -4.42
N ARG A 176 -6.11 -5.96 -5.59
CA ARG A 176 -5.51 -7.13 -6.22
C ARG A 176 -4.05 -6.85 -6.56
N GLN A 177 -3.29 -7.93 -6.77
CA GLN A 177 -1.96 -7.89 -7.35
C GLN A 177 -1.81 -9.09 -8.28
N GLY A 178 -1.41 -8.85 -9.53
CA GLY A 178 -1.24 -9.91 -10.53
C GLY A 178 -2.45 -10.84 -10.70
N GLY A 179 -3.67 -10.30 -10.56
CA GLY A 179 -4.93 -11.05 -10.65
C GLY A 179 -5.38 -11.71 -9.33
N ALA A 180 -4.47 -11.97 -8.39
CA ALA A 180 -4.82 -12.53 -7.07
C ALA A 180 -5.45 -11.47 -6.15
N PHE A 181 -6.38 -11.88 -5.29
CA PHE A 181 -7.10 -10.98 -4.39
C PHE A 181 -6.35 -10.82 -3.07
N GLU A 182 -6.13 -9.58 -2.60
CA GLU A 182 -5.48 -9.35 -1.32
C GLU A 182 -6.48 -9.51 -0.16
N LEU A 183 -6.27 -10.50 0.72
CA LEU A 183 -7.25 -10.81 1.77
C LEU A 183 -7.28 -9.79 2.92
N LYS A 184 -6.35 -8.81 2.94
CA LYS A 184 -6.47 -7.65 3.85
C LYS A 184 -7.79 -6.88 3.66
N GLN A 185 -8.45 -7.03 2.51
CA GLN A 185 -9.77 -6.44 2.28
C GLN A 185 -10.82 -7.00 3.27
N ALA A 186 -10.71 -8.27 3.64
CA ALA A 186 -11.63 -8.93 4.57
C ALA A 186 -11.40 -8.50 6.02
N THR A 187 -10.14 -8.44 6.48
CA THR A 187 -9.81 -7.89 7.81
C THR A 187 -10.17 -6.42 7.92
N TRP A 188 -9.94 -5.62 6.88
CA TRP A 188 -10.40 -4.23 6.83
C TRP A 188 -11.92 -4.14 6.94
N ALA A 189 -12.64 -4.97 6.18
CA ALA A 189 -14.10 -5.00 6.19
C ALA A 189 -14.65 -5.35 7.58
N PHE A 190 -14.10 -6.39 8.19
CA PHE A 190 -14.49 -6.83 9.51
C PHE A 190 -14.26 -5.75 10.58
N ASN A 191 -13.06 -5.16 10.60
CA ASN A 191 -12.70 -4.14 11.59
C ASN A 191 -13.54 -2.87 11.44
N ASN A 192 -13.87 -2.46 10.22
CA ASN A 192 -14.71 -1.27 9.99
C ASN A 192 -16.20 -1.55 10.17
N ALA A 193 -16.64 -2.79 9.95
CA ALA A 193 -17.98 -3.22 10.31
C ALA A 193 -18.20 -3.10 11.83
N LEU A 194 -17.20 -3.47 12.67
CA LEU A 194 -17.31 -3.43 14.14
C LEU A 194 -17.70 -2.05 14.67
N VAL A 195 -17.21 -1.01 14.00
CA VAL A 195 -17.43 0.40 14.35
C VAL A 195 -18.45 1.09 13.43
N SER A 196 -19.14 0.34 12.58
CA SER A 196 -20.17 0.89 11.70
C SER A 196 -21.43 1.28 12.48
N PRO A 197 -22.21 2.29 12.03
CA PRO A 197 -23.49 2.63 12.64
C PRO A 197 -24.45 1.44 12.73
N GLU A 198 -24.47 0.57 11.71
CA GLU A 198 -25.32 -0.61 11.65
C GLU A 198 -25.04 -1.60 12.80
N ILE A 199 -23.77 -1.88 13.06
CA ILE A 199 -23.37 -2.78 14.16
C ILE A 199 -23.46 -2.07 15.51
N ALA A 200 -23.07 -0.80 15.57
CA ALA A 200 -23.12 0.01 16.78
C ALA A 200 -24.56 0.19 17.31
N ALA A 201 -25.58 0.17 16.46
CA ALA A 201 -26.98 0.27 16.87
C ALA A 201 -27.54 -0.98 17.58
N SER A 202 -26.84 -2.13 17.53
CA SER A 202 -27.31 -3.39 18.13
C SER A 202 -26.26 -4.01 19.05
N SER A 203 -26.56 -4.07 20.35
CA SER A 203 -25.70 -4.74 21.33
C SER A 203 -25.48 -6.22 21.04
N LEU A 204 -26.49 -6.91 20.50
CA LEU A 204 -26.40 -8.31 20.08
C LEU A 204 -25.46 -8.48 18.90
N LYS A 205 -25.61 -7.68 17.82
CA LYS A 205 -24.70 -7.75 16.67
C LYS A 205 -23.27 -7.43 17.07
N ARG A 206 -23.06 -6.41 17.91
CA ARG A 206 -21.73 -6.04 18.41
C ARG A 206 -21.07 -7.17 19.19
N LYS A 207 -21.81 -7.81 20.11
CA LYS A 207 -21.29 -8.95 20.90
C LYS A 207 -20.99 -10.16 20.00
N ALA A 208 -21.88 -10.48 19.07
CA ALA A 208 -21.70 -11.60 18.14
C ALA A 208 -20.45 -11.41 17.27
N MET A 209 -20.31 -10.22 16.66
CA MET A 209 -19.16 -9.93 15.80
C MET A 209 -17.86 -9.81 16.60
N GLY A 210 -17.89 -9.22 17.79
CA GLY A 210 -16.71 -9.13 18.68
C GLY A 210 -16.22 -10.49 19.21
N ALA A 211 -17.02 -11.56 19.09
CA ALA A 211 -16.65 -12.92 19.49
C ALA A 211 -16.06 -13.76 18.34
N VAL A 212 -15.97 -13.21 17.12
CA VAL A 212 -15.48 -13.93 15.94
C VAL A 212 -13.97 -14.15 16.04
N ASP A 213 -13.55 -15.41 15.89
CA ASP A 213 -12.14 -15.74 15.68
C ASP A 213 -11.78 -15.62 14.19
N LEU A 214 -11.07 -14.54 13.84
CA LEU A 214 -10.60 -14.30 12.47
C LEU A 214 -9.64 -15.39 11.96
N ARG A 215 -8.85 -16.04 12.83
CA ARG A 215 -7.99 -17.16 12.43
C ARG A 215 -8.82 -18.36 12.02
N SER A 216 -9.88 -18.67 12.75
CA SER A 216 -10.82 -19.72 12.38
C SER A 216 -11.54 -19.42 11.06
N TRP A 217 -11.98 -18.16 10.85
CA TRP A 217 -12.65 -17.77 9.61
C TRP A 217 -11.74 -17.94 8.37
N PHE A 218 -10.49 -17.50 8.45
CA PHE A 218 -9.55 -17.63 7.33
C PHE A 218 -9.06 -19.05 7.06
N ARG A 219 -9.18 -19.98 8.03
CA ARG A 219 -8.87 -21.41 7.81
C ARG A 219 -9.90 -22.12 6.93
N HIS A 220 -11.10 -21.57 6.77
CA HIS A 220 -12.20 -22.19 6.04
C HIS A 220 -12.54 -21.35 4.79
N MET A 221 -11.80 -21.61 3.71
CA MET A 221 -11.98 -20.97 2.40
C MET A 221 -12.55 -21.98 1.38
N PRO A 222 -13.30 -21.52 0.36
CA PRO A 222 -13.72 -20.13 0.17
C PRO A 222 -14.91 -19.80 1.08
N TRP A 223 -15.06 -18.52 1.40
CA TRP A 223 -16.25 -18.04 2.12
C TRP A 223 -17.45 -17.98 1.18
N SER A 224 -18.66 -18.03 1.76
CA SER A 224 -19.90 -17.84 1.02
C SER A 224 -20.75 -16.72 1.64
N ARG A 225 -21.43 -15.98 0.77
CA ARG A 225 -22.29 -14.85 1.15
C ARG A 225 -23.42 -15.32 2.07
N GLY A 226 -23.73 -14.56 3.11
CA GLY A 226 -24.72 -14.91 4.12
C GLY A 226 -24.24 -15.92 5.17
N HIS A 227 -23.04 -16.50 4.98
CA HIS A 227 -22.40 -17.43 5.92
C HIS A 227 -21.06 -16.92 6.45
N SER A 228 -20.64 -15.72 6.04
CA SER A 228 -19.45 -15.07 6.62
C SER A 228 -19.81 -14.33 7.91
N PRO A 229 -18.82 -14.03 8.78
CA PRO A 229 -19.01 -13.14 9.91
C PRO A 229 -19.56 -11.75 9.54
N LEU A 230 -19.34 -11.31 8.29
CA LEU A 230 -19.82 -10.03 7.77
C LEU A 230 -21.30 -10.05 7.39
N ALA A 231 -22.00 -11.18 7.40
CA ALA A 231 -23.44 -11.25 7.16
C ALA A 231 -24.25 -10.39 8.16
N LEU A 232 -23.68 -10.05 9.32
CA LEU A 232 -24.25 -9.11 10.30
C LEU A 232 -24.19 -7.64 9.87
N ALA A 233 -23.34 -7.32 8.89
CA ALA A 233 -23.12 -6.01 8.29
C ALA A 233 -23.16 -6.14 6.74
N PRO A 234 -24.33 -6.32 6.13
CA PRO A 234 -24.48 -6.69 4.71
C PRO A 234 -23.78 -5.73 3.76
N SER A 235 -23.70 -4.43 4.09
CA SER A 235 -22.96 -3.46 3.27
C SER A 235 -21.47 -3.81 3.14
N TYR A 236 -20.87 -4.38 4.19
CA TYR A 236 -19.47 -4.79 4.23
C TYR A 236 -19.23 -6.14 3.56
N GLU A 237 -20.14 -7.10 3.78
CA GLU A 237 -20.13 -8.37 3.06
C GLU A 237 -20.27 -8.13 1.54
N ASP A 238 -21.19 -7.25 1.16
CA ASP A 238 -21.50 -6.96 -0.24
C ASP A 238 -20.29 -6.52 -1.04
N TYR A 239 -19.58 -5.47 -0.59
CA TYR A 239 -18.44 -4.99 -1.36
C TYR A 239 -17.24 -5.95 -1.26
N LEU A 240 -17.06 -6.68 -0.15
CA LEU A 240 -15.96 -7.64 -0.02
C LEU A 240 -16.09 -8.72 -1.09
N PHE A 241 -17.23 -9.39 -1.11
CA PHE A 241 -17.48 -10.44 -2.10
C PHE A 241 -17.53 -9.89 -3.51
N LYS A 242 -18.13 -8.71 -3.74
CA LYS A 242 -18.11 -8.08 -5.06
C LYS A 242 -16.67 -7.85 -5.56
N GLN A 243 -15.78 -7.34 -4.72
CA GLN A 243 -14.37 -7.15 -5.11
C GLN A 243 -13.64 -8.48 -5.35
N TRP A 244 -13.94 -9.51 -4.53
CA TRP A 244 -13.33 -10.83 -4.63
C TRP A 244 -13.79 -11.62 -5.86
N GLU A 245 -15.07 -11.53 -6.22
CA GLU A 245 -15.68 -12.22 -7.37
C GLU A 245 -15.35 -11.52 -8.70
N GLN A 246 -15.02 -10.23 -8.70
CA GLN A 246 -14.62 -9.46 -9.88
C GLN A 246 -13.16 -9.77 -10.27
N GLY A 247 -12.91 -10.99 -10.73
CA GLY A 247 -11.58 -11.49 -11.08
C GLY A 247 -10.92 -10.78 -12.27
N SER A 248 -11.68 -10.51 -13.34
CA SER A 248 -11.15 -9.84 -14.53
C SER A 248 -11.19 -8.32 -14.42
N PHE A 249 -10.29 -7.62 -15.10
CA PHE A 249 -10.22 -6.16 -15.21
C PHE A 249 -11.32 -5.58 -16.13
N GLY A 250 -12.59 -5.82 -15.80
CA GLY A 250 -13.74 -5.28 -16.53
C GLY A 250 -14.18 -3.89 -16.04
N ASP A 251 -15.39 -3.49 -16.45
CA ASP A 251 -16.02 -2.19 -16.12
C ASP A 251 -16.06 -1.88 -14.63
N TYR A 252 -16.16 -2.91 -13.77
CA TYR A 252 -16.10 -2.72 -12.33
C TYR A 252 -14.80 -2.05 -11.89
N TRP A 253 -13.65 -2.43 -12.45
CA TRP A 253 -12.37 -1.86 -12.06
C TRP A 253 -12.10 -0.51 -12.73
N LYS A 254 -12.71 -0.24 -13.89
CA LYS A 254 -12.55 0.99 -14.66
C LYS A 254 -13.42 2.15 -14.13
N GLN A 255 -13.44 2.32 -12.81
CA GLN A 255 -14.22 3.37 -12.13
C GLN A 255 -13.31 4.38 -11.42
N VAL A 256 -13.73 5.65 -11.42
CA VAL A 256 -13.11 6.70 -10.59
C VAL A 256 -13.12 6.27 -9.13
N GLY A 257 -12.01 6.53 -8.43
CA GLY A 257 -11.79 6.11 -7.05
C GLY A 257 -10.92 4.85 -6.91
N ILE A 258 -10.91 3.98 -7.91
CA ILE A 258 -10.07 2.77 -7.93
C ILE A 258 -9.21 2.63 -9.19
N TYR A 259 -9.40 3.48 -10.20
CA TYR A 259 -8.61 3.49 -11.44
C TYR A 259 -8.34 4.91 -11.93
N ALA A 260 -7.36 5.59 -11.30
CA ALA A 260 -6.93 6.92 -11.72
C ALA A 260 -6.12 6.90 -13.02
N GLU A 261 -5.44 5.79 -13.34
CA GLU A 261 -4.66 5.62 -14.57
C GLU A 261 -5.51 5.92 -15.82
N GLY A 262 -6.77 5.46 -15.85
CA GLY A 262 -7.71 5.76 -16.95
C GLY A 262 -8.22 7.20 -16.97
N ALA A 263 -7.90 8.01 -15.96
CA ALA A 263 -8.33 9.39 -15.80
C ALA A 263 -7.16 10.38 -15.71
N TYR A 264 -5.91 9.96 -16.01
CA TYR A 264 -4.76 10.88 -15.91
C TYR A 264 -4.87 12.11 -16.80
N ASP A 265 -5.56 12.02 -17.94
CA ASP A 265 -5.75 13.19 -18.81
C ASP A 265 -6.67 14.22 -18.14
N THR A 266 -7.73 13.78 -17.47
CA THR A 266 -8.66 14.66 -16.71
C THR A 266 -8.24 14.89 -15.27
N TYR A 267 -7.16 14.27 -14.79
CA TYR A 267 -6.65 14.47 -13.45
C TYR A 267 -6.23 15.94 -13.26
N ALA A 268 -6.47 16.50 -12.09
CA ALA A 268 -6.13 17.89 -11.79
C ALA A 268 -4.64 18.19 -12.04
N ASP A 269 -4.35 19.29 -12.73
CA ASP A 269 -2.99 19.79 -12.91
C ASP A 269 -2.62 20.70 -11.75
N VAL A 270 -2.25 20.09 -10.62
CA VAL A 270 -1.86 20.77 -9.39
C VAL A 270 -0.58 20.14 -8.82
N PRO A 271 0.22 20.91 -8.07
CA PRO A 271 1.35 20.36 -7.33
C PRO A 271 0.90 19.19 -6.45
N ALA A 272 1.56 18.03 -6.57
CA ALA A 272 1.23 16.84 -5.78
C ALA A 272 2.45 16.12 -5.22
N VAL A 273 2.40 15.75 -3.94
CA VAL A 273 3.34 14.78 -3.34
C VAL A 273 2.67 13.41 -3.27
N HIS A 274 3.29 12.41 -3.89
CA HIS A 274 2.96 11.00 -3.71
C HIS A 274 3.98 10.35 -2.78
N MET A 275 3.55 10.03 -1.57
CA MET A 275 4.38 9.36 -0.56
C MET A 275 3.89 7.94 -0.31
N SER A 276 4.83 7.01 -0.13
CA SER A 276 4.52 5.63 0.30
C SER A 276 5.75 5.01 0.98
N SER A 277 5.68 3.72 1.27
CA SER A 277 6.70 2.97 2.00
C SER A 277 7.05 1.66 1.29
N TRP A 278 8.27 1.15 1.44
CA TRP A 278 8.70 -0.11 0.83
C TRP A 278 7.89 -1.32 1.30
N TYR A 279 7.49 -1.33 2.58
CA TYR A 279 6.65 -2.37 3.18
C TYR A 279 5.17 -1.96 3.29
N ASP A 280 4.74 -1.05 2.42
CA ASP A 280 3.35 -0.63 2.26
C ASP A 280 2.74 -1.26 1.00
N PRO A 281 1.41 -1.46 0.91
CA PRO A 281 0.79 -1.97 -0.31
C PRO A 281 0.68 -0.97 -1.47
N TYR A 282 1.05 0.30 -1.28
CA TYR A 282 0.89 1.37 -2.28
C TYR A 282 2.16 2.01 -2.88
N PRO A 283 3.41 1.51 -2.73
CA PRO A 283 4.58 2.13 -3.35
C PRO A 283 4.53 2.01 -4.87
N ARG A 284 3.98 0.92 -5.39
CA ARG A 284 3.68 0.77 -6.82
C ARG A 284 2.71 1.86 -7.30
N THR A 285 1.61 2.07 -6.57
CA THR A 285 0.64 3.13 -6.85
C THR A 285 1.29 4.52 -6.85
N ALA A 286 2.11 4.85 -5.85
CA ALA A 286 2.79 6.14 -5.77
C ALA A 286 3.72 6.37 -6.97
N VAL A 287 4.50 5.34 -7.34
CA VAL A 287 5.38 5.37 -8.52
C VAL A 287 4.59 5.51 -9.82
N GLU A 288 3.53 4.74 -10.02
CA GLU A 288 2.71 4.78 -11.24
C GLU A 288 2.02 6.14 -11.43
N ASN A 289 1.48 6.73 -10.35
CA ASN A 289 0.95 8.09 -10.41
C ASN A 289 2.03 9.12 -10.72
N TYR A 290 3.20 9.03 -10.07
CA TYR A 290 4.32 9.92 -10.38
C TYR A 290 4.68 9.86 -11.87
N LEU A 291 4.90 8.66 -12.41
CA LEU A 291 5.27 8.44 -13.82
C LEU A 291 4.16 8.88 -14.79
N GLY A 292 2.91 8.56 -14.47
CA GLY A 292 1.77 8.86 -15.32
C GLY A 292 1.43 10.36 -15.38
N LEU A 293 1.49 11.04 -14.24
CA LEU A 293 1.15 12.45 -14.12
C LEU A 293 2.30 13.37 -14.56
N LYS A 294 3.56 13.05 -14.25
CA LYS A 294 4.69 13.94 -14.57
C LYS A 294 4.85 14.26 -16.07
N VAL A 295 4.36 13.38 -16.95
CA VAL A 295 4.40 13.56 -18.40
C VAL A 295 3.14 14.24 -18.96
N ARG A 296 2.09 14.36 -18.15
CA ARG A 296 0.76 14.90 -18.53
C ARG A 296 0.45 16.24 -17.87
N LYS A 297 1.11 16.55 -16.75
CA LYS A 297 0.84 17.73 -15.92
C LYS A 297 2.02 18.68 -15.96
N THR A 298 1.71 19.97 -15.89
CA THR A 298 2.72 21.04 -15.86
C THR A 298 3.16 21.33 -14.44
N SER A 299 2.29 21.10 -13.46
CA SER A 299 2.58 21.24 -12.05
C SER A 299 3.54 20.15 -11.55
N PRO A 300 4.37 20.46 -10.54
CA PRO A 300 5.35 19.50 -10.05
C PRO A 300 4.69 18.31 -9.35
N VAL A 301 5.10 17.11 -9.74
CA VAL A 301 4.77 15.85 -9.08
C VAL A 301 6.01 15.37 -8.34
N ARG A 302 5.88 15.09 -7.05
CA ARG A 302 6.98 14.66 -6.17
C ARG A 302 6.74 13.24 -5.66
N LEU A 303 7.82 12.51 -5.42
CA LEU A 303 7.80 11.15 -4.92
C LEU A 303 8.64 11.04 -3.64
N ILE A 304 8.06 10.50 -2.57
CA ILE A 304 8.75 10.23 -1.30
C ILE A 304 8.55 8.76 -0.92
N LEU A 305 9.63 8.00 -0.74
CA LEU A 305 9.57 6.57 -0.45
C LEU A 305 10.52 6.18 0.70
N GLY A 306 9.98 5.67 1.80
CA GLY A 306 10.76 5.27 2.99
C GLY A 306 10.61 3.79 3.37
N PRO A 307 11.40 3.26 4.33
CA PRO A 307 11.44 1.84 4.64
C PRO A 307 10.38 1.40 5.66
N TRP A 308 9.24 2.10 5.67
CA TRP A 308 8.24 1.97 6.73
C TRP A 308 7.16 0.93 6.40
N THR A 309 6.34 0.63 7.40
CA THR A 309 4.98 0.10 7.19
C THR A 309 3.99 1.22 6.93
N HIS A 310 2.75 0.84 6.64
CA HIS A 310 1.64 1.74 6.29
C HIS A 310 1.43 2.87 7.31
N GLY A 311 1.81 4.11 6.98
CA GLY A 311 1.65 5.27 7.84
C GLY A 311 2.62 5.38 9.03
N ASP A 312 3.71 4.60 9.05
CA ASP A 312 4.67 4.54 10.18
C ASP A 312 5.99 5.29 9.91
N ARG A 313 5.90 6.41 9.20
CA ARG A 313 7.04 7.24 8.74
C ARG A 313 7.96 7.86 9.80
N SER A 314 7.55 7.80 11.06
CA SER A 314 8.32 8.29 12.21
C SER A 314 8.94 7.17 13.03
N LEU A 315 8.90 5.93 12.52
CA LEU A 315 9.63 4.79 13.09
C LEU A 315 10.88 4.48 12.26
N SER A 316 11.95 4.05 12.95
CA SER A 316 13.19 3.60 12.31
C SER A 316 13.13 2.17 11.81
N TRP A 317 12.10 1.40 12.15
CA TRP A 317 12.04 -0.04 11.95
C TRP A 317 10.73 -0.48 11.31
N ALA A 318 10.76 -1.64 10.63
CA ALA A 318 9.59 -2.33 10.12
C ALA A 318 9.74 -3.83 10.35
N GLY A 319 8.84 -4.43 11.12
CA GLY A 319 8.96 -5.83 11.53
C GLY A 319 10.13 -6.05 12.49
N ASP A 320 10.98 -7.02 12.16
CA ASP A 320 12.14 -7.41 12.97
C ASP A 320 13.45 -6.70 12.54
N VAL A 321 13.36 -5.68 11.69
CA VAL A 321 14.51 -4.98 11.13
C VAL A 321 14.44 -3.48 11.44
N ASP A 322 15.56 -2.93 11.90
CA ASP A 322 15.80 -1.52 12.12
C ASP A 322 16.66 -0.95 10.99
N PHE A 323 16.22 0.17 10.42
CA PHE A 323 16.88 0.89 9.32
C PHE A 323 17.67 2.11 9.83
N GLY A 324 17.77 2.26 11.15
CA GLY A 324 18.50 3.32 11.83
C GLY A 324 17.69 4.60 11.99
N PRO A 325 18.14 5.54 12.86
CA PRO A 325 17.42 6.78 13.16
C PRO A 325 17.26 7.68 11.93
N ALA A 326 18.12 7.55 10.92
CA ALA A 326 17.99 8.29 9.67
C ALA A 326 16.82 7.80 8.79
N ALA A 327 16.20 6.66 9.10
CA ALA A 327 15.07 6.14 8.34
C ALA A 327 13.77 6.91 8.55
N THR A 328 13.65 7.70 9.62
CA THR A 328 12.47 8.53 9.85
C THR A 328 12.42 9.68 8.85
N LEU A 329 11.22 10.19 8.58
CA LEU A 329 11.06 11.47 7.90
C LEU A 329 11.51 12.63 8.81
N ASP A 330 11.18 12.51 10.10
CA ASP A 330 11.50 13.45 11.17
C ASP A 330 13.00 13.73 11.25
N GLY A 331 13.36 15.01 11.23
CA GLY A 331 14.74 15.50 11.23
C GLY A 331 15.52 15.27 9.94
N GLN A 332 14.94 14.58 8.94
CA GLN A 332 15.63 14.27 7.68
C GLN A 332 15.09 15.10 6.51
N LEU A 333 13.77 15.05 6.25
CA LEU A 333 13.14 15.83 5.18
C LEU A 333 12.49 17.12 5.72
N ALA A 334 12.07 17.11 6.97
CA ALA A 334 11.57 18.25 7.72
C ALA A 334 11.71 17.97 9.22
N GLU A 335 11.37 18.95 10.08
CA GLU A 335 11.34 18.74 11.54
C GLU A 335 10.49 17.53 11.93
N ASP A 336 9.25 17.47 11.43
CA ASP A 336 8.34 16.35 11.53
C ASP A 336 7.39 16.30 10.30
N PHE A 337 6.50 15.32 10.25
CA PHE A 337 5.57 15.17 9.14
C PHE A 337 4.55 16.31 9.00
N LEU A 338 4.18 16.97 10.12
CA LEU A 338 3.28 18.11 10.08
C LEU A 338 3.98 19.33 9.48
N ALA A 339 5.23 19.58 9.87
CA ALA A 339 6.07 20.62 9.30
C ALA A 339 6.31 20.41 7.79
N LEU A 340 6.52 19.16 7.34
CA LEU A 340 6.67 18.86 5.91
C LEU A 340 5.44 19.28 5.10
N ARG A 341 4.23 18.86 5.54
CA ARG A 341 2.97 19.23 4.87
C ARG A 341 2.72 20.73 4.93
N ARG A 342 3.02 21.38 6.06
CA ARG A 342 2.90 22.83 6.19
C ARG A 342 3.79 23.57 5.20
N ARG A 343 5.06 23.18 5.09
CA ARG A 343 6.00 23.79 4.14
C ARG A 343 5.49 23.68 2.69
N TRP A 344 4.92 22.54 2.33
CA TRP A 344 4.28 22.32 1.03
C TRP A 344 3.09 23.26 0.79
N PHE A 345 2.14 23.33 1.74
CA PHE A 345 0.95 24.17 1.59
C PHE A 345 1.26 25.67 1.65
N ASP A 346 2.24 26.09 2.46
CA ASP A 346 2.68 27.49 2.55
C ASP A 346 3.18 27.99 1.19
N HIS A 347 3.89 27.14 0.45
CA HIS A 347 4.35 27.50 -0.88
C HIS A 347 3.21 27.58 -1.89
N TRP A 348 2.43 26.50 -2.05
CA TRP A 348 1.46 26.43 -3.15
C TRP A 348 0.14 27.16 -2.89
N LEU A 349 -0.30 27.24 -1.63
CA LEU A 349 -1.56 27.89 -1.28
C LEU A 349 -1.36 29.35 -0.89
N ARG A 350 -0.24 29.70 -0.22
CA ARG A 350 0.04 31.05 0.27
C ARG A 350 1.11 31.82 -0.50
N GLY A 351 1.84 31.16 -1.41
CA GLY A 351 2.89 31.80 -2.21
C GLY A 351 4.15 32.14 -1.42
N ILE A 352 4.38 31.45 -0.29
CA ILE A 352 5.58 31.64 0.53
C ILE A 352 6.75 30.92 -0.15
N ASP A 353 7.75 31.67 -0.58
CA ASP A 353 8.99 31.08 -1.06
C ASP A 353 9.80 30.51 0.12
N ASN A 354 9.83 29.19 0.20
CA ASN A 354 10.53 28.42 1.22
C ASN A 354 11.39 27.30 0.60
N GLY A 355 11.69 27.41 -0.71
CA GLY A 355 12.54 26.48 -1.45
C GLY A 355 11.92 25.13 -1.83
N VAL A 356 10.71 24.78 -1.38
CA VAL A 356 10.10 23.46 -1.72
C VAL A 356 9.84 23.26 -3.22
N GLY A 357 9.68 24.36 -3.96
CA GLY A 357 9.54 24.34 -5.42
C GLY A 357 10.79 23.88 -6.16
N ASP A 358 11.98 24.06 -5.55
CA ASP A 358 13.28 23.80 -6.18
C ASP A 358 13.87 22.43 -5.80
N GLU A 359 13.23 21.71 -4.88
CA GLU A 359 13.73 20.43 -4.41
C GLU A 359 13.70 19.32 -5.48
N PRO A 360 14.56 18.29 -5.37
CA PRO A 360 14.54 17.13 -6.24
C PRO A 360 13.17 16.46 -6.29
N ALA A 361 12.80 15.95 -7.46
CA ALA A 361 11.49 15.33 -7.67
C ALA A 361 11.28 14.05 -6.83
N VAL A 362 12.37 13.36 -6.51
CA VAL A 362 12.34 12.07 -5.83
C VAL A 362 13.23 12.11 -4.58
N HIS A 363 12.66 11.75 -3.44
CA HIS A 363 13.38 11.42 -2.21
C HIS A 363 13.07 9.97 -1.83
N LEU A 364 14.10 9.16 -1.66
CA LEU A 364 13.92 7.76 -1.32
C LEU A 364 14.95 7.33 -0.30
N PHE A 365 14.57 6.40 0.57
CA PHE A 365 15.49 5.79 1.51
C PHE A 365 16.05 4.50 0.93
N VAL A 366 17.37 4.43 0.76
CA VAL A 366 18.07 3.20 0.36
C VAL A 366 18.37 2.41 1.64
N MET A 367 17.72 1.26 1.79
CA MET A 367 17.94 0.33 2.90
C MET A 367 19.32 -0.32 2.78
N GLY A 368 19.96 -0.67 3.90
CA GLY A 368 21.24 -1.39 3.92
C GLY A 368 22.44 -0.52 4.27
N GLY A 369 23.56 -1.15 4.64
CA GLY A 369 24.77 -0.45 5.09
C GLY A 369 24.96 -0.44 6.62
N GLY A 370 24.03 -1.03 7.37
CA GLY A 370 24.12 -1.22 8.82
C GLY A 370 25.11 -2.32 9.24
N SER A 371 25.13 -2.65 10.52
CA SER A 371 26.09 -3.61 11.07
C SER A 371 25.73 -5.07 10.83
N GLY A 372 24.48 -5.37 10.47
CA GLY A 372 23.97 -6.74 10.35
C GLY A 372 23.86 -7.48 11.69
N ARG A 373 24.00 -6.76 12.82
CA ARG A 373 23.92 -7.31 14.18
C ARG A 373 22.55 -7.07 14.80
N ARG A 374 22.27 -7.77 15.89
CA ARG A 374 21.06 -7.56 16.68
C ARG A 374 21.23 -6.31 17.56
N ASN A 375 20.27 -5.39 17.52
CA ASN A 375 20.24 -4.22 18.38
C ASN A 375 19.63 -4.53 19.76
N ALA A 376 19.54 -3.52 20.63
CA ALA A 376 19.06 -3.67 22.00
C ALA A 376 17.58 -4.12 22.08
N GLU A 377 16.78 -3.78 21.06
CA GLU A 377 15.37 -4.15 20.92
C GLU A 377 15.19 -5.53 20.26
N GLY A 378 16.27 -6.23 19.95
CA GLY A 378 16.25 -7.57 19.36
C GLY A 378 16.08 -7.61 17.84
N ARG A 379 16.11 -6.45 17.18
CA ARG A 379 15.96 -6.29 15.71
C ARG A 379 17.31 -6.37 15.00
N LEU A 380 17.29 -6.77 13.73
CA LEU A 380 18.46 -6.69 12.86
C LEU A 380 18.74 -5.21 12.52
N ASP A 381 19.97 -4.75 12.78
CA ASP A 381 20.45 -3.44 12.32
C ASP A 381 20.87 -3.51 10.85
N HIS A 382 19.93 -3.19 9.96
CA HIS A 382 20.14 -3.16 8.51
C HIS A 382 20.60 -1.79 8.01
N GLY A 383 20.21 -0.72 8.70
CA GLY A 383 20.62 0.64 8.36
C GLY A 383 20.06 1.16 7.03
N GLY A 384 20.63 2.27 6.56
CA GLY A 384 20.29 2.90 5.29
C GLY A 384 20.51 4.42 5.30
N ALA A 385 20.22 5.05 4.16
CA ALA A 385 20.35 6.49 4.00
C ALA A 385 19.35 7.06 2.99
N TRP A 386 18.95 8.31 3.20
CA TRP A 386 18.17 9.08 2.23
C TRP A 386 19.01 9.42 0.99
N ARG A 387 18.38 9.32 -0.17
CA ARG A 387 18.91 9.72 -1.47
C ARG A 387 17.88 10.60 -2.18
N ALA A 388 18.35 11.75 -2.66
CA ALA A 388 17.56 12.61 -3.52
C ALA A 388 17.95 12.38 -4.99
N ALA A 389 16.97 12.47 -5.89
CA ALA A 389 17.16 12.31 -7.33
C ALA A 389 16.20 13.20 -8.13
N GLY A 390 16.63 13.59 -9.32
CA GLY A 390 15.79 14.34 -10.26
C GLY A 390 14.68 13.50 -10.90
N ASP A 391 14.79 12.17 -10.88
CA ASP A 391 13.79 11.30 -11.49
C ASP A 391 13.76 9.86 -10.91
N TRP A 392 12.70 9.13 -11.27
CA TRP A 392 12.50 7.71 -11.05
C TRP A 392 12.18 6.99 -12.38
N PRO A 393 12.80 5.84 -12.68
CA PRO A 393 13.96 5.25 -12.01
C PRO A 393 15.15 6.20 -11.97
N LEU A 394 16.10 5.95 -11.06
CA LEU A 394 17.20 6.88 -10.84
C LEU A 394 18.03 7.00 -12.12
N PRO A 395 18.50 8.21 -12.49
CA PRO A 395 19.41 8.36 -13.63
C PRO A 395 20.64 7.46 -13.49
N GLY A 396 21.01 6.76 -14.57
CA GLY A 396 22.10 5.79 -14.57
C GLY A 396 21.73 4.38 -14.10
N THR A 397 20.45 4.08 -13.86
CA THR A 397 19.97 2.72 -13.56
C THR A 397 20.27 1.77 -14.72
N CYS A 398 20.92 0.65 -14.42
CA CYS A 398 21.20 -0.46 -15.32
C CYS A 398 20.29 -1.65 -15.01
N PHE A 399 19.32 -1.92 -15.87
CA PHE A 399 18.45 -3.09 -15.74
C PHE A 399 19.19 -4.36 -16.16
N THR A 400 19.65 -5.13 -15.18
CA THR A 400 20.49 -6.32 -15.38
C THR A 400 19.69 -7.59 -15.13
N SER A 401 19.70 -8.50 -16.09
CA SER A 401 19.06 -9.81 -15.94
C SER A 401 19.95 -10.75 -15.14
N TYR A 402 19.39 -11.38 -14.10
CA TYR A 402 19.97 -12.48 -13.36
C TYR A 402 19.15 -13.74 -13.63
N TYR A 403 19.79 -14.72 -14.25
CA TYR A 403 19.21 -15.98 -14.71
C TYR A 403 19.23 -17.03 -13.60
N LEU A 404 18.17 -17.82 -13.55
CA LEU A 404 17.98 -18.91 -12.60
C LEU A 404 18.66 -20.18 -13.12
N GLY A 405 19.49 -20.83 -12.29
CA GLY A 405 20.22 -22.05 -12.60
C GLY A 405 19.63 -23.29 -11.89
N PRO A 406 19.72 -24.50 -12.48
CA PRO A 406 19.10 -25.71 -11.95
C PRO A 406 19.72 -26.20 -10.62
N ASP A 407 20.88 -25.69 -10.26
CA ASP A 407 21.61 -25.93 -9.01
C ASP A 407 21.27 -24.89 -7.91
N GLY A 408 20.28 -24.01 -8.15
CA GLY A 408 19.92 -22.91 -7.26
C GLY A 408 20.81 -21.66 -7.42
N THR A 409 21.63 -21.59 -8.47
CA THR A 409 22.42 -20.39 -8.77
C THR A 409 21.53 -19.27 -9.34
N LEU A 410 21.84 -18.03 -8.96
CA LEU A 410 21.32 -16.81 -9.60
C LEU A 410 22.50 -15.99 -10.14
N ALA A 411 22.61 -15.81 -11.46
CA ALA A 411 23.79 -15.22 -12.08
C ALA A 411 23.47 -14.33 -13.28
N PRO A 412 24.29 -13.30 -13.59
CA PRO A 412 24.05 -12.40 -14.72
C PRO A 412 24.39 -13.02 -16.09
N THR A 413 24.89 -14.26 -16.11
CA THR A 413 25.25 -14.98 -17.33
C THR A 413 24.09 -15.89 -17.76
N PRO A 414 23.61 -15.79 -19.02
CA PRO A 414 22.52 -16.65 -19.50
C PRO A 414 22.94 -18.13 -19.57
N PRO A 415 21.99 -19.06 -19.39
CA PRO A 415 22.25 -20.49 -19.51
C PRO A 415 22.63 -20.86 -20.95
N THR A 416 23.59 -21.78 -21.10
CA THR A 416 24.00 -22.32 -22.42
C THR A 416 23.49 -23.74 -22.67
N ALA A 417 23.17 -24.46 -21.60
CA ALA A 417 22.66 -25.83 -21.66
C ALA A 417 21.17 -25.87 -22.06
N SER A 418 20.76 -27.01 -22.60
CA SER A 418 19.37 -27.33 -22.97
C SER A 418 18.73 -28.23 -21.91
N ASP A 419 17.40 -28.32 -21.92
CA ASP A 419 16.62 -29.25 -21.08
C ASP A 419 16.83 -29.15 -19.56
N LEU A 420 17.01 -27.91 -19.07
CA LEU A 420 17.11 -27.59 -17.65
C LEU A 420 15.77 -27.11 -17.10
N ALA A 421 15.32 -27.72 -16.00
CA ALA A 421 14.12 -27.28 -15.29
C ALA A 421 14.15 -27.70 -13.82
N CYS A 422 13.41 -26.97 -12.99
CA CYS A 422 13.09 -27.35 -11.60
C CYS A 422 11.59 -27.65 -11.49
N ARG A 423 11.22 -28.53 -10.56
CA ARG A 423 9.82 -28.91 -10.32
C ARG A 423 9.49 -28.82 -8.83
N PHE A 424 8.25 -28.47 -8.54
CA PHE A 424 7.70 -28.47 -7.19
C PHE A 424 6.19 -28.72 -7.25
N ASP A 425 5.64 -29.26 -6.16
CA ASP A 425 4.20 -29.53 -6.04
C ASP A 425 3.57 -28.47 -5.12
N TYR A 426 2.52 -27.78 -5.59
CA TYR A 426 1.73 -26.84 -4.81
C TYR A 426 0.42 -27.47 -4.35
N ASP A 427 0.24 -27.60 -3.03
CA ASP A 427 -1.01 -28.03 -2.40
C ASP A 427 -1.72 -26.83 -1.74
N PRO A 428 -2.91 -26.41 -2.23
CA PRO A 428 -3.68 -25.31 -1.62
C PRO A 428 -4.04 -25.54 -0.14
N ARG A 429 -3.95 -26.78 0.37
CA ARG A 429 -4.20 -27.13 1.79
C ARG A 429 -2.97 -26.93 2.67
N GLN A 430 -1.80 -26.70 2.07
CA GLN A 430 -0.52 -26.44 2.74
C GLN A 430 0.21 -25.24 2.11
N PRO A 431 -0.44 -24.08 1.97
CA PRO A 431 0.15 -22.94 1.29
C PRO A 431 1.39 -22.41 2.04
N VAL A 432 2.29 -21.78 1.31
CA VAL A 432 3.42 -21.04 1.86
C VAL A 432 2.88 -19.88 2.69
N PRO A 433 3.23 -19.79 3.99
CA PRO A 433 2.70 -18.75 4.86
C PRO A 433 3.31 -17.38 4.52
N THR A 434 2.51 -16.34 4.66
CA THR A 434 2.95 -14.95 4.56
C THR A 434 3.79 -14.58 5.79
N ILE A 435 5.01 -14.14 5.54
CA ILE A 435 5.96 -13.64 6.54
C ILE A 435 6.42 -12.24 6.10
N GLY A 436 5.76 -11.22 6.64
CA GLY A 436 6.07 -9.84 6.31
C GLY A 436 5.61 -9.39 4.93
N GLY A 437 6.29 -8.35 4.42
CA GLY A 437 6.07 -7.76 3.11
C GLY A 437 5.19 -6.54 3.13
N ALA A 438 4.67 -6.19 1.96
CA ALA A 438 3.85 -5.01 1.70
C ALA A 438 2.39 -5.22 2.15
N ILE A 439 2.11 -5.07 3.44
CA ILE A 439 0.82 -5.39 4.06
C ILE A 439 0.31 -4.22 4.89
N SER A 440 -0.99 -3.93 4.75
CA SER A 440 -1.73 -3.05 5.66
C SER A 440 -3.04 -3.69 6.07
N SER A 441 -3.58 -3.28 7.22
CA SER A 441 -4.87 -3.78 7.74
C SER A 441 -4.97 -5.31 7.86
N GLY A 442 -3.85 -6.03 7.93
CA GLY A 442 -3.83 -7.50 7.94
C GLY A 442 -3.97 -8.14 9.32
N GLU A 443 -3.87 -7.35 10.39
CA GLU A 443 -3.97 -7.87 11.75
C GLU A 443 -5.36 -8.45 12.05
N PRO A 444 -5.44 -9.53 12.84
CA PRO A 444 -4.35 -10.22 13.56
C PRO A 444 -3.70 -11.39 12.78
N LEU A 445 -3.93 -11.47 11.46
CA LEU A 445 -3.54 -12.62 10.64
C LEU A 445 -2.15 -12.47 10.02
N MET A 446 -1.83 -11.26 9.59
CA MET A 446 -0.58 -10.94 8.92
C MET A 446 -0.17 -9.50 9.24
N VAL A 447 1.14 -9.27 9.28
CA VAL A 447 1.75 -7.97 9.60
C VAL A 447 2.73 -7.61 8.50
N GLY A 448 2.79 -6.32 8.15
CA GLY A 448 3.76 -5.80 7.19
C GLY A 448 5.13 -5.60 7.80
N GLY A 449 6.15 -5.48 6.95
CA GLY A 449 7.53 -5.19 7.36
C GLY A 449 8.55 -6.22 6.88
N ALA A 450 9.78 -6.04 7.35
CA ALA A 450 10.90 -6.91 7.06
C ALA A 450 11.04 -7.95 8.17
N PHE A 451 11.17 -9.21 7.79
CA PHE A 451 11.26 -10.33 8.72
C PHE A 451 12.22 -11.38 8.17
N ASP A 452 12.81 -12.12 9.09
CA ASP A 452 13.49 -13.36 8.72
C ASP A 452 12.46 -14.33 8.14
N GLN A 453 12.77 -14.93 6.99
CA GLN A 453 11.86 -15.83 6.27
C GLN A 453 11.84 -17.24 6.88
N VAL A 454 11.54 -17.29 8.19
CA VAL A 454 11.44 -18.50 9.01
C VAL A 454 10.05 -18.58 9.61
N GLU A 455 9.39 -19.72 9.42
CA GLU A 455 8.07 -19.97 10.00
C GLU A 455 8.08 -19.79 11.52
N GLY A 456 6.92 -19.52 12.11
CA GLY A 456 6.82 -19.39 13.55
C GLY A 456 5.38 -19.22 14.03
N PRO A 457 5.10 -19.43 15.33
CA PRO A 457 3.74 -19.45 15.85
C PRO A 457 2.99 -18.11 15.69
N ARG A 458 3.72 -17.00 15.54
CA ARG A 458 3.13 -15.67 15.29
C ARG A 458 2.53 -15.54 13.89
N PHE A 459 3.07 -16.27 12.90
CA PHE A 459 2.64 -16.18 11.50
C PHE A 459 1.49 -17.14 11.22
N PHE A 460 0.43 -16.63 10.60
CA PHE A 460 -0.71 -17.45 10.23
C PHE A 460 -0.32 -18.44 9.12
N GLY A 461 -0.73 -19.70 9.27
CA GLY A 461 -0.43 -20.76 8.32
C GLY A 461 0.86 -21.54 8.60
N SER A 462 1.77 -21.02 9.44
CA SER A 462 2.97 -21.73 9.87
C SER A 462 2.67 -22.97 10.71
N ARG A 463 3.52 -23.99 10.61
CA ARG A 463 3.36 -25.28 11.32
C ARG A 463 4.69 -25.73 11.93
N GLU A 464 4.60 -26.38 13.09
CA GLU A 464 5.77 -27.07 13.68
C GLU A 464 6.32 -28.11 12.69
N PRO A 465 7.65 -28.27 12.58
CA PRO A 465 8.69 -27.74 13.48
C PRO A 465 9.18 -26.31 13.18
N TYR A 466 8.46 -25.52 12.38
CA TYR A 466 8.81 -24.15 11.98
C TYR A 466 10.17 -24.06 11.27
N ARG A 467 10.13 -24.21 9.95
CA ARG A 467 11.32 -24.23 9.09
C ARG A 467 11.55 -22.89 8.41
N ALA A 468 12.76 -22.66 7.92
CA ALA A 468 12.98 -21.61 6.92
C ALA A 468 12.08 -21.87 5.71
N LEU A 469 11.51 -20.82 5.11
CA LEU A 469 10.70 -20.97 3.90
C LEU A 469 11.51 -21.60 2.76
N ALA A 470 12.81 -21.34 2.72
CA ALA A 470 13.77 -21.94 1.78
C ALA A 470 13.94 -23.46 1.93
N GLU A 471 13.50 -24.06 3.04
CA GLU A 471 13.54 -25.52 3.26
C GLU A 471 12.25 -26.21 2.86
N ARG A 472 11.22 -25.46 2.48
CA ARG A 472 9.95 -26.04 2.05
C ARG A 472 10.09 -26.64 0.65
N PRO A 473 9.51 -27.83 0.39
CA PRO A 473 9.59 -28.47 -0.92
C PRO A 473 8.77 -27.76 -2.00
N ASP A 474 7.89 -26.84 -1.63
CA ASP A 474 7.06 -26.02 -2.53
C ASP A 474 7.63 -24.62 -2.76
N VAL A 475 8.90 -24.38 -2.41
CA VAL A 475 9.65 -23.14 -2.64
C VAL A 475 10.95 -23.46 -3.36
N LEU A 476 11.11 -22.95 -4.58
CA LEU A 476 12.38 -22.99 -5.31
C LEU A 476 13.24 -21.79 -4.91
N VAL A 477 14.52 -22.04 -4.66
CA VAL A 477 15.47 -21.02 -4.16
C VAL A 477 16.59 -20.82 -5.16
N PHE A 478 16.80 -19.57 -5.58
CA PHE A 478 17.90 -19.18 -6.46
C PHE A 478 18.68 -18.02 -5.85
N GLN A 479 20.00 -18.14 -5.73
CA GLN A 479 20.80 -17.10 -5.09
C GLN A 479 22.18 -16.92 -5.71
N THR A 480 22.72 -15.71 -5.59
CA THR A 480 24.10 -15.42 -6.00
C THR A 480 25.08 -16.14 -5.07
N PRO A 481 26.35 -16.31 -5.48
CA PRO A 481 27.47 -16.38 -4.54
C PRO A 481 27.45 -15.19 -3.56
N PRO A 482 28.16 -15.26 -2.42
CA PRO A 482 28.37 -14.08 -1.59
C PRO A 482 28.93 -12.95 -2.46
N LEU A 483 28.32 -11.77 -2.40
CA LEU A 483 28.70 -10.65 -3.23
C LEU A 483 30.13 -10.20 -2.88
N ALA A 484 30.95 -9.96 -3.91
CA ALA A 484 32.32 -9.50 -3.74
C ALA A 484 32.40 -8.01 -3.34
N GLU A 485 31.37 -7.25 -3.68
CA GLU A 485 31.21 -5.82 -3.42
C GLU A 485 29.74 -5.51 -3.12
N ASP A 486 29.48 -4.32 -2.61
CA ASP A 486 28.12 -3.84 -2.36
C ASP A 486 27.38 -3.65 -3.69
N VAL A 487 26.08 -3.95 -3.72
CA VAL A 487 25.23 -3.78 -4.91
C VAL A 487 23.95 -3.05 -4.54
N ASP A 488 23.75 -1.85 -5.11
CA ASP A 488 22.51 -1.09 -4.97
C ASP A 488 21.47 -1.55 -6.00
N VAL A 489 20.35 -2.09 -5.52
CA VAL A 489 19.18 -2.43 -6.32
C VAL A 489 18.06 -1.46 -5.97
N ILE A 490 17.77 -0.52 -6.87
CA ILE A 490 16.84 0.58 -6.63
C ILE A 490 15.93 0.75 -7.84
N GLY A 491 14.67 0.33 -7.72
CA GLY A 491 13.72 0.45 -8.84
C GLY A 491 12.63 -0.61 -8.85
N PRO A 492 11.91 -0.72 -9.99
CA PRO A 492 10.96 -1.80 -10.21
C PRO A 492 11.66 -3.15 -10.41
N ILE A 493 11.05 -4.23 -9.93
CA ILE A 493 11.54 -5.60 -10.07
C ILE A 493 10.55 -6.41 -10.92
N THR A 494 11.06 -7.06 -11.96
CA THR A 494 10.26 -7.95 -12.81
C THR A 494 10.93 -9.31 -12.91
N VAL A 495 10.12 -10.37 -12.90
CA VAL A 495 10.59 -11.75 -13.02
C VAL A 495 9.91 -12.38 -14.21
N THR A 496 10.69 -12.83 -15.19
CA THR A 496 10.20 -13.63 -16.32
C THR A 496 10.43 -15.10 -16.00
N LEU A 497 9.37 -15.90 -15.99
CA LEU A 497 9.45 -17.35 -15.83
C LEU A 497 8.91 -18.03 -17.09
N TRP A 498 9.57 -19.11 -17.49
CA TRP A 498 9.03 -20.11 -18.40
C TRP A 498 8.52 -21.26 -17.55
N ILE A 499 7.22 -21.52 -17.61
CA ILE A 499 6.54 -22.44 -16.70
C ILE A 499 5.77 -23.51 -17.46
N ALA A 500 5.49 -24.62 -16.79
CA ALA A 500 4.40 -25.53 -17.15
C ALA A 500 3.73 -26.03 -15.87
N SER A 501 2.46 -26.43 -15.97
CA SER A 501 1.71 -27.05 -14.87
C SER A 501 0.88 -28.21 -15.40
N ASP A 502 0.61 -29.21 -14.57
CA ASP A 502 -0.37 -30.26 -14.88
C ASP A 502 -1.83 -29.83 -14.61
N CYS A 503 -2.02 -28.59 -14.15
CA CYS A 503 -3.31 -28.00 -13.84
C CYS A 503 -3.71 -26.92 -14.86
N PRO A 504 -5.02 -26.68 -15.05
CA PRO A 504 -5.53 -25.64 -15.96
C PRO A 504 -5.28 -24.21 -15.46
N ASP A 505 -4.97 -24.03 -14.17
CA ASP A 505 -4.59 -22.76 -13.59
C ASP A 505 -3.74 -23.00 -12.34
N THR A 506 -2.94 -22.01 -11.95
CA THR A 506 -2.22 -21.93 -10.67
C THR A 506 -1.74 -20.49 -10.47
N ASP A 507 -1.11 -20.21 -9.34
CA ASP A 507 -0.40 -18.94 -9.12
C ASP A 507 1.11 -19.18 -9.13
N PHE A 508 1.90 -18.16 -9.48
CA PHE A 508 3.34 -18.13 -9.23
C PHE A 508 3.70 -16.87 -8.45
N THR A 509 4.45 -17.02 -7.37
CA THR A 509 5.00 -15.93 -6.56
C THR A 509 6.50 -15.82 -6.77
N ALA A 510 7.02 -14.61 -6.63
CA ALA A 510 8.45 -14.32 -6.65
C ALA A 510 8.78 -13.34 -5.52
N LYS A 511 9.72 -13.70 -4.65
CA LYS A 511 10.13 -12.89 -3.50
C LYS A 511 11.62 -12.58 -3.58
N LEU A 512 11.98 -11.30 -3.58
CA LEU A 512 13.36 -10.82 -3.55
C LEU A 512 13.80 -10.66 -2.09
N ILE A 513 14.97 -11.21 -1.77
CA ILE A 513 15.46 -11.37 -0.40
C ILE A 513 16.93 -10.99 -0.33
N ASP A 514 17.29 -10.22 0.70
CA ASP A 514 18.66 -9.96 1.12
C ASP A 514 19.08 -10.99 2.16
N VAL A 515 20.03 -11.86 1.82
CA VAL A 515 20.53 -12.89 2.73
C VAL A 515 21.78 -12.38 3.42
N HIS A 516 21.62 -12.02 4.68
CA HIS A 516 22.73 -11.71 5.57
C HIS A 516 23.49 -12.99 5.91
N PRO A 517 24.83 -12.97 5.92
CA PRO A 517 25.61 -14.16 6.24
C PRO A 517 25.44 -14.58 7.71
N PRO A 518 25.70 -15.87 8.02
CA PRO A 518 25.87 -16.35 9.39
C PRO A 518 26.79 -15.46 10.23
N GLY A 519 26.36 -15.20 11.47
CA GLY A 519 27.12 -14.40 12.44
C GLY A 519 26.77 -14.75 13.87
N THR A 520 27.35 -14.02 14.83
CA THR A 520 27.16 -14.28 16.26
C THR A 520 25.69 -14.19 16.69
N ASP A 521 24.96 -13.18 16.20
CA ASP A 521 23.57 -12.92 16.61
C ASP A 521 22.52 -13.71 15.81
N TYR A 522 22.93 -14.19 14.63
CA TYR A 522 22.14 -14.93 13.65
C TYR A 522 22.98 -16.08 13.09
N PRO A 523 23.10 -17.22 13.81
CA PRO A 523 24.00 -18.31 13.44
C PRO A 523 23.70 -18.95 12.08
N ASP A 524 22.44 -18.91 11.64
CA ASP A 524 22.01 -19.42 10.33
C ASP A 524 21.93 -18.33 9.25
N GLY A 525 22.35 -17.11 9.59
CA GLY A 525 22.12 -15.90 8.79
C GLY A 525 20.73 -15.31 9.02
N PHE A 526 20.37 -14.31 8.22
CA PHE A 526 19.05 -13.69 8.26
C PHE A 526 18.57 -13.47 6.83
N ALA A 527 17.42 -14.05 6.48
CA ALA A 527 16.84 -13.92 5.15
C ALA A 527 15.79 -12.80 5.17
N MET A 528 16.20 -11.56 4.89
CA MET A 528 15.31 -10.41 4.95
C MET A 528 14.51 -10.26 3.66
N ASN A 529 13.17 -10.36 3.73
CA ASN A 529 12.32 -10.03 2.58
C ASN A 529 12.41 -8.54 2.22
N LEU A 530 12.55 -8.23 0.93
CA LEU A 530 12.55 -6.87 0.40
C LEU A 530 11.22 -6.53 -0.27
N THR A 531 10.80 -7.38 -1.20
CA THR A 531 9.57 -7.20 -1.98
C THR A 531 9.13 -8.53 -2.57
N ASP A 532 7.86 -8.63 -2.96
CA ASP A 532 7.30 -9.80 -3.60
C ASP A 532 6.22 -9.43 -4.63
N GLY A 533 6.06 -10.34 -5.59
CA GLY A 533 5.04 -10.33 -6.62
C GLY A 533 4.31 -11.67 -6.69
N ILE A 534 3.12 -11.64 -7.27
CA ILE A 534 2.32 -12.82 -7.62
C ILE A 534 1.75 -12.61 -9.02
N LEU A 535 1.55 -13.70 -9.75
CA LEU A 535 0.72 -13.75 -10.95
C LEU A 535 -0.19 -14.98 -10.88
N ARG A 536 -1.49 -14.75 -11.03
CA ARG A 536 -2.47 -15.79 -11.32
C ARG A 536 -2.50 -16.09 -12.81
N VAL A 537 -2.13 -17.31 -13.19
CA VAL A 537 -1.68 -17.63 -14.55
C VAL A 537 -2.81 -17.51 -15.59
N ARG A 538 -4.08 -17.64 -15.19
CA ARG A 538 -5.21 -17.33 -16.09
C ARG A 538 -5.16 -15.93 -16.70
N TYR A 539 -4.47 -14.98 -16.07
CA TYR A 539 -4.34 -13.59 -16.52
C TYR A 539 -3.02 -13.29 -17.25
N ARG A 540 -2.22 -14.30 -17.59
CA ARG A 540 -0.89 -14.13 -18.21
C ARG A 540 -0.89 -13.32 -19.51
N ASP A 541 -1.95 -13.46 -20.32
CA ASP A 541 -2.06 -12.83 -21.64
C ASP A 541 -2.99 -11.61 -21.64
N SER A 542 -3.94 -11.56 -20.71
CA SER A 542 -4.94 -10.48 -20.61
C SER A 542 -5.55 -10.41 -19.22
N TRP A 543 -5.64 -9.19 -18.70
CA TRP A 543 -6.36 -8.90 -17.46
C TRP A 543 -7.89 -8.94 -17.65
N GLU A 544 -8.38 -8.69 -18.87
CA GLU A 544 -9.83 -8.62 -19.17
C GLU A 544 -10.41 -9.98 -19.60
N HIS A 545 -9.61 -10.76 -20.32
CA HIS A 545 -10.02 -12.01 -20.94
C HIS A 545 -9.12 -13.16 -20.45
N PRO A 546 -9.41 -13.73 -19.26
CA PRO A 546 -8.59 -14.81 -18.74
C PRO A 546 -8.65 -16.05 -19.64
N SER A 547 -7.52 -16.72 -19.78
CA SER A 547 -7.36 -17.96 -20.53
C SER A 547 -6.81 -19.05 -19.61
N LEU A 548 -7.39 -20.25 -19.61
CA LEU A 548 -6.81 -21.38 -18.88
C LEU A 548 -5.52 -21.85 -19.56
N MET A 549 -4.65 -22.52 -18.80
CA MET A 549 -3.54 -23.26 -19.36
C MET A 549 -4.01 -24.60 -19.92
N THR A 550 -3.34 -25.06 -20.96
CA THR A 550 -3.35 -26.47 -21.32
C THR A 550 -2.33 -27.20 -20.44
N PRO A 551 -2.72 -28.25 -19.69
CA PRO A 551 -1.78 -29.01 -18.87
C PRO A 551 -0.56 -29.50 -19.65
N GLY A 552 0.64 -29.20 -19.15
CA GLY A 552 1.92 -29.57 -19.74
C GLY A 552 2.49 -28.58 -20.76
N ASP A 553 1.68 -27.66 -21.29
CA ASP A 553 2.17 -26.66 -22.24
C ASP A 553 3.08 -25.64 -21.53
N VAL A 554 4.17 -25.28 -22.21
CA VAL A 554 5.10 -24.27 -21.72
C VAL A 554 4.54 -22.88 -21.98
N GLN A 555 4.48 -22.05 -20.94
CA GLN A 555 4.01 -20.67 -20.99
C GLN A 555 5.11 -19.72 -20.50
N ARG A 556 5.26 -18.57 -21.15
CA ARG A 556 6.08 -17.48 -20.63
C ARG A 556 5.20 -16.55 -19.81
N ILE A 557 5.58 -16.27 -18.57
CA ILE A 557 4.86 -15.37 -17.67
C ILE A 557 5.79 -14.28 -17.13
N THR A 558 5.19 -13.15 -16.72
CA THR A 558 5.90 -12.05 -16.07
C THR A 558 5.24 -11.70 -14.74
N ILE A 559 5.99 -11.81 -13.65
CA ILE A 559 5.59 -11.39 -12.31
C ILE A 559 6.21 -10.02 -12.04
N THR A 560 5.39 -9.07 -11.62
CA THR A 560 5.84 -7.73 -11.20
C THR A 560 5.76 -7.61 -9.69
N ALA A 561 6.90 -7.40 -9.04
CA ALA A 561 6.95 -7.11 -7.62
C ALA A 561 6.87 -5.59 -7.39
N PHE A 562 6.54 -5.19 -6.15
CA PHE A 562 6.56 -3.76 -5.80
C PHE A 562 7.99 -3.21 -5.83
N PRO A 563 8.16 -1.91 -6.16
CA PRO A 563 9.48 -1.30 -6.20
C PRO A 563 10.14 -1.30 -4.82
N THR A 564 11.47 -1.34 -4.81
CA THR A 564 12.27 -1.32 -3.58
C THR A 564 13.58 -0.55 -3.80
N ALA A 565 14.28 -0.26 -2.71
CA ALA A 565 15.59 0.36 -2.70
C ALA A 565 16.45 -0.27 -1.61
N ASN A 566 17.38 -1.14 -2.00
CA ASN A 566 18.25 -1.87 -1.07
C ASN A 566 19.69 -1.95 -1.56
N ARG A 567 20.63 -1.73 -0.65
CA ARG A 567 22.04 -2.08 -0.77
C ARG A 567 22.25 -3.47 -0.21
N PHE A 568 22.55 -4.42 -1.07
CA PHE A 568 23.08 -5.71 -0.66
C PHE A 568 24.56 -5.53 -0.34
N GLN A 569 24.95 -5.69 0.92
CA GLN A 569 26.35 -5.50 1.32
C GLN A 569 27.24 -6.65 0.82
N ARG A 570 28.53 -6.39 0.63
CA ARG A 570 29.55 -7.41 0.39
C ARG A 570 29.41 -8.55 1.41
N GLY A 571 29.41 -9.78 0.90
CA GLY A 571 29.21 -10.99 1.68
C GLY A 571 27.75 -11.43 1.82
N HIS A 572 26.78 -10.54 1.57
CA HIS A 572 25.37 -10.93 1.45
C HIS A 572 25.14 -11.68 0.13
N ARG A 573 23.92 -12.20 -0.05
CA ARG A 573 23.47 -12.77 -1.32
C ARG A 573 22.17 -12.11 -1.76
N ILE A 574 22.03 -11.94 -3.06
CA ILE A 574 20.73 -11.67 -3.68
C ILE A 574 20.05 -13.01 -3.86
N ARG A 575 18.87 -13.18 -3.24
CA ARG A 575 18.08 -14.41 -3.34
C ARG A 575 16.69 -14.13 -3.93
N LEU A 576 16.24 -15.04 -4.78
CA LEU A 576 14.91 -15.08 -5.35
C LEU A 576 14.24 -16.41 -4.99
N ASP A 577 13.16 -16.32 -4.22
CA ASP A 577 12.32 -17.48 -3.90
C ASP A 577 11.11 -17.51 -4.85
N ILE A 578 10.86 -18.65 -5.51
CA ILE A 578 9.71 -18.88 -6.38
C ILE A 578 8.79 -19.93 -5.74
N ALA A 579 7.50 -19.62 -5.61
CA ALA A 579 6.50 -20.56 -5.11
C ALA A 579 5.16 -20.37 -5.85
N SER A 580 4.09 -20.98 -5.34
CA SER A 580 2.73 -20.84 -5.90
C SER A 580 1.69 -20.38 -4.87
N SER A 581 2.15 -19.84 -3.74
CA SER A 581 1.27 -19.20 -2.76
C SER A 581 2.05 -18.22 -1.87
N ASN A 582 1.31 -17.30 -1.24
CA ASN A 582 1.77 -16.40 -0.18
C ASN A 582 0.53 -16.03 0.66
N PHE A 583 0.12 -16.94 1.55
CA PHE A 583 -1.16 -16.89 2.26
C PHE A 583 -0.97 -16.55 3.75
N PRO A 584 -1.73 -15.60 4.33
CA PRO A 584 -3.00 -15.07 3.83
C PRO A 584 -2.88 -13.68 3.18
N ARG A 585 -1.72 -13.26 2.66
CA ARG A 585 -1.67 -12.00 1.87
C ARG A 585 -2.61 -12.07 0.68
N PHE A 586 -2.49 -13.13 -0.12
CA PHE A 586 -3.35 -13.39 -1.26
C PHE A 586 -4.33 -14.55 -1.01
N ASP A 587 -5.44 -14.56 -1.75
CA ASP A 587 -6.34 -15.70 -1.80
C ASP A 587 -5.67 -16.93 -2.46
N LEU A 588 -6.21 -18.11 -2.18
CA LEU A 588 -5.67 -19.37 -2.70
C LEU A 588 -6.17 -19.62 -4.13
N ASN A 589 -5.27 -20.04 -5.01
CA ASN A 589 -5.67 -20.66 -6.27
C ASN A 589 -6.03 -22.13 -6.01
N PRO A 590 -7.23 -22.61 -6.37
CA PRO A 590 -7.62 -24.02 -6.17
C PRO A 590 -6.92 -24.98 -7.13
N ASN A 591 -6.21 -24.45 -8.13
CA ASN A 591 -5.61 -25.16 -9.27
C ASN A 591 -6.62 -25.85 -10.20
N THR A 592 -7.93 -25.57 -10.06
CA THR A 592 -9.01 -26.21 -10.84
C THR A 592 -9.43 -25.41 -12.07
N GLY A 593 -9.06 -24.13 -12.16
CA GLY A 593 -9.56 -23.20 -13.17
C GLY A 593 -10.96 -22.64 -12.86
N GLU A 594 -11.55 -23.01 -11.71
CA GLU A 594 -12.81 -22.43 -11.25
C GLU A 594 -12.68 -20.92 -10.94
N PRO A 595 -13.78 -20.16 -11.00
CA PRO A 595 -13.78 -18.73 -10.67
C PRO A 595 -13.34 -18.43 -9.24
N GLU A 596 -12.73 -17.27 -9.06
CA GLU A 596 -12.36 -16.72 -7.76
C GLU A 596 -13.54 -16.68 -6.78
N GLY A 597 -13.31 -17.12 -5.55
CA GLY A 597 -14.32 -17.13 -4.49
C GLY A 597 -15.46 -18.14 -4.64
N ALA A 598 -15.48 -18.94 -5.72
CA ALA A 598 -16.59 -19.84 -6.04
C ALA A 598 -16.20 -21.32 -6.15
N TRP A 599 -14.90 -21.64 -6.02
CA TRP A 599 -14.39 -23.01 -6.15
C TRP A 599 -14.90 -23.92 -5.02
N ARG A 600 -15.05 -25.22 -5.32
CA ARG A 600 -15.53 -26.21 -4.34
C ARG A 600 -14.49 -27.26 -3.99
N ASP A 601 -13.60 -27.52 -4.92
CA ASP A 601 -12.53 -28.51 -4.78
C ASP A 601 -11.17 -27.85 -4.99
N THR A 602 -10.12 -28.54 -4.54
CA THR A 602 -8.74 -28.15 -4.78
C THR A 602 -7.97 -29.34 -5.31
N ARG A 603 -6.91 -29.07 -6.06
CA ARG A 603 -5.97 -30.12 -6.50
C ARG A 603 -4.54 -29.68 -6.31
N VAL A 604 -3.65 -30.65 -6.15
CA VAL A 604 -2.21 -30.39 -6.17
C VAL A 604 -1.80 -30.07 -7.60
N ALA A 605 -1.05 -28.97 -7.78
CA ALA A 605 -0.45 -28.60 -9.06
C ALA A 605 1.03 -29.00 -9.07
N ARG A 606 1.44 -29.78 -10.06
CA ARG A 606 2.85 -30.05 -10.32
C ARG A 606 3.39 -28.99 -11.26
N ASN A 607 4.11 -28.04 -10.69
CA ASN A 607 4.65 -26.88 -11.40
C ASN A 607 6.10 -27.14 -11.82
N THR A 608 6.43 -26.70 -13.03
CA THR A 608 7.77 -26.77 -13.62
C THR A 608 8.23 -25.37 -13.99
N VAL A 609 9.47 -25.01 -13.68
CA VAL A 609 10.13 -23.77 -14.13
C VAL A 609 11.32 -24.16 -15.00
N PHE A 610 11.33 -23.72 -16.25
CA PHE A 610 12.40 -23.99 -17.22
C PHE A 610 13.52 -22.95 -17.11
N LEU A 611 14.75 -23.41 -17.24
CA LEU A 611 15.99 -22.70 -16.90
C LEU A 611 17.06 -22.82 -18.00
N ASP A 612 16.68 -23.32 -19.17
CA ASP A 612 17.59 -23.59 -20.27
C ASP A 612 17.79 -22.39 -21.20
N ARG A 613 18.71 -22.56 -22.17
CA ARG A 613 19.07 -21.56 -23.17
C ARG A 613 17.88 -20.99 -23.94
N GLU A 614 16.87 -21.81 -24.25
CA GLU A 614 15.70 -21.39 -25.04
C GLU A 614 14.60 -20.80 -24.15
N ARG A 615 14.61 -21.18 -22.87
CA ARG A 615 13.66 -20.75 -21.85
C ARG A 615 14.38 -20.17 -20.63
N PRO A 616 15.11 -19.04 -20.79
CA PRO A 616 15.97 -18.53 -19.72
C PRO A 616 15.14 -17.72 -18.71
N SER A 617 14.56 -18.39 -17.71
CA SER A 617 13.88 -17.72 -16.60
C SER A 617 14.88 -16.82 -15.84
N HIS A 618 14.46 -15.59 -15.52
CA HIS A 618 15.33 -14.57 -14.93
C HIS A 618 14.56 -13.51 -14.15
N VAL A 619 15.25 -12.84 -13.23
CA VAL A 619 14.82 -11.58 -12.62
C VAL A 619 15.60 -10.42 -13.24
N VAL A 620 14.93 -9.31 -13.50
CA VAL A 620 15.56 -8.06 -13.92
C VAL A 620 15.73 -7.16 -12.69
N LEU A 621 16.98 -6.86 -12.35
CA LEU A 621 17.35 -6.03 -11.22
C LEU A 621 17.80 -4.63 -11.70
N PRO A 622 17.25 -3.54 -11.16
CA PRO A 622 17.66 -2.17 -11.46
C PRO A 622 18.92 -1.82 -10.64
N ILE A 623 20.08 -2.17 -11.17
CA ILE A 623 21.38 -1.90 -10.55
C ILE A 623 21.72 -0.43 -10.70
N VAL A 624 21.99 0.27 -9.60
CA VAL A 624 22.42 1.67 -9.62
C VAL A 624 23.89 1.75 -9.22
N PRO A 625 24.75 2.48 -9.95
CA PRO A 625 26.12 2.71 -9.53
C PRO A 625 26.17 3.33 -8.13
N ILE A 626 26.98 2.75 -7.25
CA ILE A 626 27.27 3.33 -5.93
C ILE A 626 28.04 4.62 -6.18
N ALA A 627 27.51 5.74 -5.70
CA ALA A 627 28.22 7.02 -5.78
C ALA A 627 29.54 6.90 -4.98
N SER A 628 30.66 7.16 -5.66
CA SER A 628 32.01 7.09 -5.11
C SER A 628 32.26 8.06 -3.96
#